data_AF-A0A220US80-F1
#
_entry.id   AF-A0A220US80-F1
#
_cell.length_a   1.000
_cell.length_b   1.000
_cell.length_c   1.000
_cell.angle_alpha   90.00
_cell.angle_beta   90.00
_cell.angle_gamma   90.00
#
_symmetry.space_group_name_H-M   'P 1'
#
loop_
_entity.id
_entity.type
_entity.pdbx_description
1 polymer ?
#
loop_
_entity_poly.entity_id
_entity_poly.type
_entity_poly.pdbx_seq_one_letter_code
_entity_poly.pdbx_strand_id
1 'polypeptide(L)'
;MSAQELAALDKAIAKGKWFSILVVGVLFWGCMTSVVVATIHYLTSDTSFWGELARALYLYPAAGILFGWFDWVRLQRKRDRLRAEYYQPHNE
;
A
#
# COMPACT_ATOMS: atom_id res chain seq x y z
N MET A 1 -24.12 -5.43 -1.98
CA MET A 1 -22.82 -4.76 -1.72
C MET A 1 -21.76 -5.04 -2.77
N SER A 2 -21.72 -6.24 -3.38
CA SER A 2 -20.66 -6.65 -4.33
C SER A 2 -20.43 -5.72 -5.53
N ALA A 3 -21.49 -5.18 -6.17
CA ALA A 3 -21.33 -4.36 -7.38
C ALA A 3 -20.66 -2.98 -7.15
N GLN A 4 -20.99 -2.29 -6.05
CA GLN A 4 -20.35 -1.01 -5.70
C GLN A 4 -18.89 -1.21 -5.27
N GLU A 5 -18.60 -2.28 -4.52
CA GLU A 5 -17.23 -2.64 -4.13
C GLU A 5 -16.38 -3.00 -5.36
N LEU A 6 -16.96 -3.72 -6.32
CA LEU A 6 -16.30 -4.05 -7.59
C LEU A 6 -15.94 -2.79 -8.39
N ALA A 7 -16.87 -1.84 -8.51
CA ALA A 7 -16.65 -0.59 -9.23
C ALA A 7 -15.55 0.27 -8.57
N ALA A 8 -15.50 0.30 -7.23
CA ALA A 8 -14.44 1.00 -6.50
C ALA A 8 -13.06 0.34 -6.71
N LEU A 9 -13.00 -1.01 -6.69
CA LEU A 9 -11.80 -1.79 -6.97
C LEU A 9 -11.31 -1.59 -8.40
N ASP A 10 -12.20 -1.62 -9.38
CA ASP A 10 -11.86 -1.39 -10.79
C ASP A 10 -11.34 0.05 -11.00
N LYS A 11 -11.94 1.05 -10.34
CA LYS A 11 -11.42 2.43 -10.35
C LYS A 11 -10.04 2.55 -9.70
N ALA A 12 -9.79 1.82 -8.61
CA ALA A 12 -8.48 1.81 -7.96
C ALA A 12 -7.42 1.13 -8.84
N ILE A 13 -7.78 0.02 -9.49
CA ILE A 13 -6.90 -0.71 -10.41
C ILE A 13 -6.67 0.09 -11.70
N ALA A 14 -7.64 0.88 -12.16
CA ALA A 14 -7.49 1.73 -13.35
C ALA A 14 -6.37 2.78 -13.20
N LYS A 15 -6.02 3.17 -11.96
CA LYS A 15 -4.85 4.05 -11.70
C LYS A 15 -3.52 3.38 -12.04
N GLY A 16 -3.51 2.05 -12.13
CA GLY A 16 -2.38 1.26 -12.57
C GLY A 16 -1.43 0.83 -11.46
N LYS A 17 -0.66 -0.20 -11.78
CA LYS A 17 0.32 -0.83 -10.88
C LYS A 17 1.34 0.15 -10.31
N TRP A 18 1.89 1.02 -11.16
CA TRP A 18 2.91 1.99 -10.75
C TRP A 18 2.36 3.04 -9.80
N PHE A 19 1.08 3.41 -9.91
CA PHE A 19 0.44 4.30 -8.94
C PHE A 19 0.36 3.65 -7.56
N SER A 20 -0.08 2.39 -7.47
CA SER A 20 -0.10 1.67 -6.19
C SER A 20 1.30 1.51 -5.59
N ILE A 21 2.31 1.18 -6.40
CA ILE A 21 3.67 1.00 -5.89
C ILE A 21 4.28 2.33 -5.42
N LEU A 22 4.27 3.35 -6.28
CA LEU A 22 4.96 4.61 -5.99
C LEU A 22 4.17 5.50 -5.03
N VAL A 23 2.86 5.61 -5.19
CA VAL A 23 2.06 6.53 -4.38
C VAL A 23 1.62 5.87 -3.08
N VAL A 24 1.02 4.68 -3.13
CA VAL A 24 0.53 4.01 -1.91
C VAL A 24 1.69 3.38 -1.14
N GLY A 25 2.55 2.63 -1.84
CA GLY A 25 3.68 1.93 -1.23
C GLY A 25 4.82 2.86 -0.80
N VAL A 26 5.35 3.67 -1.70
CA VAL A 26 6.53 4.49 -1.39
C VAL A 26 6.16 5.80 -0.68
N LEU A 27 5.32 6.63 -1.30
CA LEU A 27 5.04 7.97 -0.78
C LEU A 27 4.16 7.95 0.47
N PHE A 28 3.10 7.16 0.50
CA PHE A 28 2.25 7.07 1.69
C PHE A 28 2.89 6.19 2.75
N TRP A 29 3.08 4.89 2.45
CA TRP A 29 3.51 3.93 3.46
C TRP A 29 4.99 4.10 3.84
N GLY A 30 5.90 4.20 2.87
CA GLY A 30 7.33 4.36 3.10
C GLY A 30 7.69 5.66 3.83
N CYS A 31 7.17 6.81 3.37
CA CYS A 31 7.45 8.08 4.04
C CYS A 31 6.78 8.19 5.41
N MET A 32 5.51 7.76 5.58
CA MET A 32 4.90 7.76 6.92
C MET A 32 5.67 6.87 7.89
N THR A 33 6.04 5.67 7.47
CA THR A 33 6.80 4.73 8.32
C THR A 33 8.15 5.33 8.70
N SER A 34 8.83 6.01 7.76
CA SER A 34 10.09 6.70 8.04
C SER A 34 9.94 7.77 9.13
N VAL A 35 8.88 8.57 9.04
CA VAL A 35 8.59 9.62 10.05
C VAL A 35 8.27 9.01 11.40
N VAL A 36 7.44 7.96 11.44
CA VAL A 36 7.10 7.27 12.69
C VAL A 36 8.33 6.67 13.35
N VAL A 37 9.17 5.96 12.59
CA VAL A 37 10.39 5.33 13.12
C VAL A 37 11.39 6.38 13.59
N ALA A 38 11.62 7.45 12.82
CA ALA A 38 12.50 8.53 13.22
C ALA A 38 12.00 9.23 14.50
N THR A 39 10.68 9.38 14.65
CA THR A 39 10.07 9.95 15.87
C THR A 39 10.27 9.03 17.07
N ILE A 40 10.04 7.73 16.91
CA ILE A 40 10.28 6.74 17.98
C ILE A 40 11.75 6.75 18.40
N HIS A 41 12.67 6.74 17.43
CA HIS A 41 14.10 6.81 17.72
C HIS A 41 14.47 8.10 18.45
N TYR A 42 13.95 9.25 18.03
CA TYR A 42 14.20 10.52 18.72
C TYR A 42 13.65 10.55 20.16
N LEU A 43 12.51 9.89 20.42
CA LEU A 43 11.92 9.81 21.76
C LEU A 43 12.61 8.80 22.68
N THR A 44 13.30 7.81 22.12
CA THR A 44 13.92 6.70 22.87
C THR A 44 15.44 6.77 22.92
N SER A 45 16.05 7.59 22.07
CA SER A 45 17.50 7.70 21.89
C SER A 45 17.88 9.19 21.79
N ASP A 46 18.97 9.62 22.43
CA ASP A 46 19.54 10.97 22.33
C ASP A 46 20.19 11.25 20.94
N THR A 47 19.65 10.66 19.88
CA THR A 47 20.14 10.76 18.51
C THR A 47 19.43 11.87 17.75
N SER A 48 20.14 12.52 16.82
CA SER A 48 19.57 13.58 15.98
C SER A 48 18.42 13.04 15.11
N PHE A 49 17.22 13.60 15.31
CA PHE A 49 16.01 13.27 14.55
C PHE A 49 16.22 13.32 13.03
N TRP A 50 16.89 14.37 12.55
CA TRP A 50 17.12 14.57 11.12
C TRP A 50 18.06 13.52 10.51
N GLY A 51 19.03 13.03 11.29
CA GLY A 51 19.93 11.96 10.86
C GLY A 51 19.19 10.63 10.71
N GLU A 52 18.37 10.28 11.70
CA GLU A 52 17.56 9.06 11.67
C GLU A 52 16.46 9.13 10.61
N LEU A 53 15.85 10.30 10.43
CA LEU A 53 14.85 10.52 9.36
C LEU A 53 15.46 10.33 7.97
N ALA A 54 16.65 10.88 7.71
CA ALA A 54 17.34 10.71 6.43
C ALA A 54 17.68 9.23 6.16
N ARG A 55 18.14 8.50 7.19
CA ARG A 55 18.44 7.07 7.08
C ARG A 55 17.17 6.24 6.82
N ALA A 56 16.10 6.54 7.56
CA ALA A 56 14.81 5.89 7.42
C ALA A 56 14.21 6.13 6.01
N LEU A 57 14.33 7.36 5.48
CA LEU A 57 13.92 7.72 4.11
C LEU A 57 14.70 7.01 3.00
N TYR A 58 15.81 6.33 3.28
CA TYR A 58 16.45 5.45 2.31
C TYR A 58 15.95 4.00 2.41
N LEU A 59 15.79 3.51 3.64
CA LEU A 59 15.43 2.11 3.90
C LEU A 59 13.95 1.81 3.68
N TYR A 60 13.06 2.64 4.23
CA TYR A 60 11.63 2.35 4.22
C TYR A 60 10.94 2.60 2.88
N PRO A 61 11.40 3.50 2.00
CA PRO A 61 10.92 3.54 0.61
C PRO A 61 11.16 2.24 -0.15
N ALA A 62 12.31 1.58 0.05
CA ALA A 62 12.57 0.29 -0.56
C ALA A 62 11.59 -0.78 -0.06
N ALA A 63 11.29 -0.81 1.24
CA ALA A 63 10.23 -1.65 1.81
C ALA A 63 8.83 -1.26 1.28
N GLY A 64 8.61 0.04 1.06
CA GLY A 64 7.40 0.60 0.46
C GLY A 64 7.13 0.10 -0.96
N ILE A 65 8.18 -0.11 -1.76
CA ILE A 65 8.05 -0.71 -3.11
C ILE A 65 7.51 -2.14 -3.01
N LEU A 66 8.09 -2.97 -2.14
CA LEU A 66 7.64 -4.36 -1.92
C LEU A 66 6.21 -4.40 -1.38
N PHE A 67 5.89 -3.51 -0.43
CA PHE A 67 4.55 -3.40 0.13
C PHE A 67 3.52 -2.98 -0.92
N GLY A 68 3.81 -1.94 -1.71
CA GLY A 68 2.92 -1.47 -2.77
C GLY A 68 2.72 -2.51 -3.88
N TRP A 69 3.73 -3.33 -4.15
CA TRP A 69 3.58 -4.50 -5.04
C TRP A 69 2.65 -5.56 -4.45
N PHE A 70 2.88 -5.92 -3.19
CA PHE A 70 2.08 -6.93 -2.50
C PHE A 70 0.60 -6.51 -2.42
N ASP A 71 0.35 -5.26 -2.05
CA ASP A 71 -1.00 -4.69 -2.01
C ASP A 71 -1.67 -4.71 -3.38
N TRP A 72 -0.95 -4.35 -4.45
CA TRP A 72 -1.45 -4.45 -5.82
C TRP A 72 -1.89 -5.88 -6.18
N VAL A 73 -1.06 -6.88 -5.88
CA VAL A 73 -1.39 -8.29 -6.14
C VAL A 73 -2.62 -8.71 -5.33
N ARG A 74 -2.71 -8.28 -4.06
CA ARG A 74 -3.86 -8.55 -3.19
C ARG A 74 -5.15 -7.92 -3.75
N LEU A 75 -5.10 -6.69 -4.24
CA LEU A 75 -6.22 -5.99 -4.86
C LEU A 75 -6.69 -6.71 -6.13
N GLN A 76 -5.76 -7.15 -6.99
CA GLN A 76 -6.11 -7.91 -8.19
C GLN A 76 -6.79 -9.23 -7.85
N ARG A 77 -6.25 -10.00 -6.89
CA ARG A 77 -6.89 -11.25 -6.42
C ARG A 77 -8.28 -11.00 -5.85
N LYS A 78 -8.49 -9.91 -5.12
CA LYS A 78 -9.80 -9.53 -4.57
C LYS A 78 -10.79 -9.22 -5.68
N ARG A 79 -10.38 -8.47 -6.71
CA ARG A 79 -11.20 -8.19 -7.90
C ARG A 79 -11.60 -9.49 -8.61
N ASP A 80 -10.64 -10.38 -8.86
CA ASP A 80 -10.89 -11.61 -9.61
C ASP A 80 -11.84 -12.54 -8.86
N ARG A 81 -11.71 -12.64 -7.53
CA ARG A 81 -12.65 -13.36 -6.67
C ARG A 81 -14.06 -12.77 -6.73
N LEU A 82 -14.20 -11.45 -6.56
CA LEU A 82 -15.51 -10.80 -6.60
C LEU A 82 -16.17 -10.87 -7.98
N ARG A 83 -15.38 -10.86 -9.07
CA ARG A 83 -15.90 -11.12 -10.43
C ARG A 83 -16.40 -12.55 -10.55
N ALA A 84 -15.67 -13.54 -10.06
CA ALA A 84 -16.11 -14.94 -10.08
C ALA A 84 -17.41 -15.13 -9.29
N GLU A 85 -17.52 -14.56 -8.08
CA GLU A 85 -18.73 -14.60 -7.25
C GLU A 85 -19.92 -13.88 -7.90
N TYR A 86 -19.69 -12.79 -8.65
CA TYR A 86 -20.76 -12.07 -9.36
C TYR A 86 -21.22 -12.78 -10.65
N TYR A 87 -20.32 -13.51 -11.32
CA TYR A 87 -20.60 -14.23 -12.57
C TYR A 87 -21.03 -15.69 -12.37
N GLN A 88 -20.99 -16.24 -11.16
CA GLN A 88 -21.73 -17.46 -10.82
C GLN A 88 -23.18 -17.04 -10.53
N PRO A 89 -24.10 -17.12 -11.51
CA PRO A 89 -25.51 -16.96 -11.18
C PRO A 89 -25.89 -18.12 -10.25
N HIS A 90 -26.89 -17.88 -9.43
CA HIS A 90 -27.58 -18.87 -8.61
C HIS A 90 -27.99 -20.10 -9.44
N ASN A 91 -27.07 -21.05 -9.59
CA ASN A 91 -27.34 -22.42 -10.02
C ASN A 91 -27.64 -23.22 -8.75
N GLU A 92 -28.73 -22.86 -8.08
CA GLU A 92 -29.44 -23.69 -7.12
C GLU A 92 -30.93 -23.66 -7.46
#